data_AF-G0JTU2-F1
#
_entry.id   AF-G0JTU2-F1
#
_cell.length_a   1.000
_cell.length_b   1.000
_cell.length_c   1.000
_cell.angle_alpha   90.00
_cell.angle_beta   90.00
_cell.angle_gamma   90.00
#
_symmetry.space_group_name_H-M   'P 1'
#
loop_
_entity.id
_entity.type
_entity.pdbx_description
1 polymer ?
#
loop_
_entity_poly.entity_id
_entity_poly.type
_entity_poly.pdbx_seq_one_letter_code
_entity_poly.pdbx_strand_id
1 'polypeptide(L)'
;MGAYTFAHYEKAWTGLMVSHPRFGGGVIVRVVRDGGNVLVAVRFHDGLRKTFASGEEALRELKSLRGILSASLEPLDRISDQSLQRRIQQAQRRHDTRCQIDDDLEERLQQFSI
;
A
#
# COMPACT_ATOMS: atom_id res chain seq x y z
N MET A 1 8.26 4.61 20.38
CA MET A 1 7.92 4.88 18.98
C MET A 1 6.72 5.81 18.98
N GLY A 2 6.85 7.02 18.45
CA GLY A 2 5.71 7.95 18.36
C GLY A 2 4.66 7.43 17.37
N ALA A 3 3.38 7.65 17.65
CA ALA A 3 2.30 7.24 16.76
C ALA A 3 2.39 8.05 15.44
N TYR A 4 2.46 7.36 14.29
CA TYR A 4 2.45 8.00 12.98
C TYR A 4 1.11 8.71 12.73
N THR A 5 1.15 9.91 12.15
CA THR A 5 -0.07 10.67 11.83
C THR A 5 -0.71 10.14 10.55
N PHE A 6 -2.01 10.43 10.34
CA PHE A 6 -2.70 10.16 9.08
C PHE A 6 -1.91 10.68 7.86
N ALA A 7 -1.33 11.88 7.96
CA ALA A 7 -0.57 12.50 6.87
C ALA A 7 0.71 11.72 6.53
N HIS A 8 1.33 11.07 7.51
CA HIS A 8 2.50 10.19 7.26
C HIS A 8 2.07 8.98 6.44
N TYR A 9 0.99 8.29 6.83
CA TYR A 9 0.47 7.14 6.09
C TYR A 9 0.01 7.52 4.68
N GLU A 10 -0.77 8.60 4.55
CA GLU A 10 -1.30 9.04 3.25
C GLU A 10 -0.17 9.32 2.25
N LYS A 11 0.87 10.04 2.68
CA LYS A 11 2.03 10.35 1.81
C LYS A 11 2.91 9.14 1.54
N ALA A 12 3.17 8.30 2.54
CA ALA A 12 4.12 7.21 2.44
C ALA A 12 3.59 6.02 1.62
N TRP A 13 2.29 5.75 1.68
CA TRP A 13 1.74 4.46 1.28
C TRP A 13 0.74 4.52 0.13
N THR A 14 0.10 5.66 -0.14
CA THR A 14 -0.86 5.76 -1.25
C THR A 14 -0.16 5.44 -2.57
N GLY A 15 -0.68 4.46 -3.32
CA GLY A 15 -0.11 4.03 -4.61
C GLY A 15 0.92 2.91 -4.50
N LEU A 16 1.31 2.54 -3.29
CA LEU A 16 2.32 1.52 -3.05
C LEU A 16 1.80 0.13 -3.43
N MET A 17 2.67 -0.66 -4.06
CA MET A 17 2.42 -2.08 -4.31
C MET A 17 2.75 -2.89 -3.07
N VAL A 18 1.81 -3.74 -2.66
CA VAL A 18 1.91 -4.54 -1.44
C VAL A 18 1.58 -6.00 -1.69
N SER A 19 2.10 -6.86 -0.82
CA SER A 19 1.87 -8.30 -0.80
C SER A 19 1.10 -8.65 0.47
N HIS A 20 0.05 -9.46 0.31
CA HIS A 20 -0.70 -10.06 1.41
C HIS A 20 -0.70 -11.59 1.28
N PRO A 21 -0.47 -12.36 2.36
CA PRO A 21 -0.33 -13.82 2.28
C PRO A 21 -1.57 -14.55 1.77
N ARG A 22 -2.77 -13.99 1.98
CA ARG A 22 -4.05 -14.60 1.54
C ARG A 22 -4.62 -14.02 0.24
N PHE A 23 -4.23 -12.80 -0.13
CA PHE A 23 -4.88 -12.05 -1.23
C PHE A 23 -3.91 -11.75 -2.39
N GLY A 24 -2.65 -12.14 -2.26
CA GLY A 24 -1.65 -11.93 -3.30
C GLY A 24 -1.12 -10.50 -3.34
N GLY A 25 -0.79 -10.05 -4.55
CA GLY A 25 -0.31 -8.70 -4.81
C GLY A 25 -1.45 -7.70 -5.00
N GLY A 26 -1.30 -6.53 -4.40
CA GLY A 26 -2.28 -5.44 -4.49
C GLY A 26 -1.64 -4.06 -4.49
N VAL A 27 -2.48 -3.04 -4.60
CA VAL A 27 -2.09 -1.63 -4.57
C VAL A 27 -2.90 -0.93 -3.49
N ILE A 28 -2.25 -0.17 -2.62
CA ILE A 28 -2.92 0.71 -1.65
C ILE A 28 -3.55 1.86 -2.45
N VAL A 29 -4.87 1.81 -2.63
CA VAL A 29 -5.62 2.78 -3.44
C VAL A 29 -6.03 4.02 -2.66
N ARG A 30 -6.12 3.91 -1.33
CA ARG A 30 -6.52 5.04 -0.48
C ARG A 30 -6.09 4.81 0.97
N VAL A 31 -5.67 5.88 1.62
CA VAL A 31 -5.57 5.98 3.07
C VAL A 31 -6.61 7.00 3.52
N VAL A 32 -7.43 6.68 4.51
CA VAL A 32 -8.48 7.59 5.02
C VAL A 32 -8.42 7.70 6.53
N ARG A 33 -8.88 8.83 7.06
CA ARG A 33 -9.07 9.03 8.49
C ARG A 33 -10.53 8.80 8.85
N ASP A 34 -10.80 7.97 9.84
CA ASP A 34 -12.14 7.73 10.38
C ASP A 34 -12.11 7.66 11.90
N GLY A 35 -12.80 8.57 12.58
CA GLY A 35 -12.89 8.56 14.06
C GLY A 35 -11.56 8.60 14.82
N GLY A 36 -10.46 9.06 14.21
CA GLY A 36 -9.11 9.01 14.78
C GLY A 36 -8.27 7.81 14.34
N ASN A 37 -8.88 6.82 13.68
CA ASN A 37 -8.19 5.70 13.05
C ASN A 37 -7.73 6.04 11.64
N VAL A 38 -6.73 5.30 11.16
CA VAL A 38 -6.22 5.36 9.78
C VAL A 38 -6.64 4.08 9.07
N LEU A 39 -7.61 4.17 8.16
CA LEU A 39 -8.02 3.02 7.36
C LEU A 39 -7.21 2.96 6.06
N VAL A 40 -6.77 1.76 5.68
CA VAL A 40 -5.94 1.55 4.48
C VAL A 40 -6.70 0.65 3.52
N ALA A 41 -7.08 1.17 2.36
CA ALA A 41 -7.81 0.43 1.34
C ALA A 41 -6.84 -0.10 0.27
N VAL A 42 -6.88 -1.41 0.03
CA VAL A 42 -6.04 -2.12 -0.93
C VAL A 42 -6.92 -2.84 -1.94
N ARG A 43 -6.57 -2.73 -3.23
CA ARG A 43 -7.18 -3.50 -4.32
C ARG A 43 -6.23 -4.59 -4.77
N PHE A 44 -6.69 -5.83 -4.76
CA PHE A 44 -5.93 -7.03 -5.10
C PHE A 44 -6.26 -7.52 -6.52
N HIS A 45 -5.44 -8.45 -7.01
CA HIS A 45 -5.51 -8.96 -8.39
C HIS A 45 -6.81 -9.68 -8.75
N ASP A 46 -7.38 -10.41 -7.81
CA ASP A 46 -8.68 -11.08 -7.93
C ASP A 46 -9.87 -10.10 -7.99
N GLY A 47 -9.62 -8.79 -7.93
CA GLY A 47 -10.63 -7.75 -7.90
C GLY A 47 -11.17 -7.47 -6.50
N LEU A 48 -10.72 -8.21 -5.47
CA LEU A 48 -11.10 -7.95 -4.09
C LEU A 48 -10.53 -6.63 -3.61
N ARG A 49 -11.32 -5.98 -2.76
CA ARG A 49 -10.92 -4.80 -2.01
C ARG A 49 -10.97 -5.15 -0.53
N LYS A 50 -9.85 -4.98 0.17
CA LYS A 50 -9.80 -5.05 1.64
C LYS A 50 -9.47 -3.68 2.20
N THR A 51 -10.13 -3.33 3.30
CA THR A 51 -9.80 -2.15 4.08
C THR A 51 -9.33 -2.62 5.45
N PHE A 52 -8.10 -2.26 5.81
CA PHE A 52 -7.52 -2.49 7.13
C PHE A 52 -8.01 -1.38 8.07
N ALA A 53 -8.38 -1.75 9.30
CA ALA A 53 -8.99 -0.87 10.28
C ALA A 53 -7.98 0.08 10.98
N SER A 54 -6.69 -0.20 10.86
CA SER A 54 -5.63 0.71 11.32
C SER A 54 -4.37 0.63 10.44
N GLY A 55 -3.54 1.67 10.51
CA GLY A 55 -2.21 1.65 9.91
C GLY A 55 -1.31 0.56 10.52
N GLU A 56 -1.49 0.22 11.79
CA GLU A 56 -0.76 -0.86 12.47
C GLU A 56 -1.19 -2.26 11.97
N GLU A 57 -2.49 -2.47 11.73
CA GLU A 57 -3.00 -3.71 11.14
C GLU A 57 -2.42 -3.89 9.73
N ALA A 58 -2.41 -2.82 8.93
CA ALA A 58 -1.81 -2.81 7.61
C ALA A 58 -0.30 -3.09 7.65
N LEU A 59 0.45 -2.49 8.58
CA LEU A 59 1.88 -2.77 8.80
C LEU A 59 2.14 -4.25 9.10
N ARG A 60 1.25 -4.88 9.88
CA ARG A 60 1.40 -6.29 10.29
C ARG A 60 1.05 -7.27 9.17
N GLU A 61 0.03 -6.97 8.38
CA GLU A 61 -0.52 -7.89 7.37
C GLU A 61 0.07 -7.72 5.97
N LEU A 62 0.68 -6.55 5.68
CA LEU A 62 1.21 -6.23 4.36
C LEU A 62 2.73 -6.21 4.36
N LYS A 63 3.31 -6.57 3.22
CA LYS A 63 4.71 -6.34 2.90
C LYS A 63 4.84 -5.47 1.67
N SER A 64 5.80 -4.56 1.62
CA SER A 64 6.08 -3.78 0.42
C SER A 64 6.61 -4.69 -0.69
N LEU A 65 6.30 -4.36 -1.95
CA LEU A 65 6.83 -5.05 -3.13
C LEU A 65 7.86 -4.19 -3.85
N ARG A 66 9.05 -4.76 -4.10
CA ARG A 66 10.17 -4.08 -4.76
C ARG A 66 9.84 -3.57 -6.17
N GLY A 67 10.10 -2.30 -6.46
CA GLY A 67 10.22 -1.78 -7.83
C GLY A 67 9.94 -0.29 -7.99
N ILE A 68 10.39 0.28 -9.12
CA ILE A 68 10.34 1.72 -9.45
C ILE A 68 8.91 2.30 -9.42
N LEU A 69 7.92 1.48 -9.80
CA LEU A 69 6.50 1.87 -9.82
C LEU A 69 5.82 1.85 -8.45
N SER A 70 6.49 1.37 -7.40
CA SER A 70 6.03 1.51 -6.01
C SER A 70 6.04 2.99 -5.59
N ALA A 71 6.70 3.87 -6.35
CA ALA A 71 6.70 5.32 -6.20
C ALA A 71 6.35 6.05 -7.52
N SER A 72 5.36 5.56 -8.29
CA SER A 72 4.96 6.23 -9.54
C SER A 72 4.52 7.68 -9.31
N LEU A 73 5.05 8.59 -10.14
CA LEU A 73 4.89 10.05 -10.13
C LEU A 73 3.46 10.56 -10.33
N GLU A 74 2.54 9.72 -10.83
CA GLU A 74 1.15 10.10 -11.04
C GLU A 74 0.28 9.72 -9.84
N PRO A 75 -0.37 10.71 -9.20
CA PRO A 75 -1.33 10.49 -8.13
C PRO A 75 -2.42 9.51 -8.55
N LEU A 76 -2.84 8.62 -7.64
CA LEU A 76 -3.85 7.58 -7.91
C LEU A 76 -5.20 8.16 -8.36
N ASP A 77 -5.54 9.38 -7.95
CA ASP A 77 -6.72 10.13 -8.39
C ASP A 77 -6.68 10.54 -9.86
N ARG A 78 -5.52 10.44 -10.52
CA ARG A 78 -5.31 10.85 -11.92
C ARG A 78 -5.09 9.68 -12.87
N ILE A 79 -5.01 8.45 -12.36
CA ILE A 79 -4.81 7.28 -13.22
C ILE A 79 -6.14 6.68 -13.65
N SER A 80 -6.20 6.20 -14.89
CA SER A 80 -7.36 5.44 -15.37
C SER A 80 -7.47 4.08 -14.68
N ASP A 81 -8.67 3.50 -14.68
CA ASP A 81 -8.90 2.14 -14.19
C ASP A 81 -8.01 1.11 -14.90
N GLN A 82 -7.74 1.30 -16.20
CA GLN A 82 -6.83 0.45 -16.95
C GLN A 82 -5.39 0.52 -16.43
N SER A 83 -4.92 1.73 -16.10
CA SER A 83 -3.59 1.93 -15.50
C SER A 83 -3.51 1.32 -14.10
N LEU A 84 -4.56 1.47 -13.29
CA LEU A 84 -4.66 0.81 -11.98
C LEU A 84 -4.61 -0.71 -12.13
N GLN A 85 -5.36 -1.28 -13.07
CA GLN A 85 -5.37 -2.72 -13.31
C GLN A 85 -3.99 -3.26 -13.72
N ARG A 86 -3.24 -2.51 -14.54
CA ARG A 86 -1.85 -2.86 -14.89
C ARG A 86 -0.94 -2.86 -13.67
N ARG A 87 -1.07 -1.88 -12.77
CA ARG A 87 -0.30 -1.82 -11.51
C ARG A 87 -0.61 -3.01 -10.61
N ILE A 88 -1.89 -3.37 -10.49
CA ILE A 88 -2.33 -4.55 -9.70
C ILE A 88 -1.77 -5.85 -10.30
N GLN A 89 -1.84 -6.03 -11.62
CA GLN A 89 -1.23 -7.19 -12.28
C GLN A 89 0.29 -7.25 -12.05
N GLN A 90 0.97 -6.11 -12.04
CA GLN A 90 2.39 -6.07 -11.71
C GLN A 90 2.67 -6.41 -10.25
N ALA A 91 1.84 -5.92 -9.32
CA ALA A 91 1.93 -6.28 -7.91
C ALA A 91 1.77 -7.80 -7.72
N GLN A 92 0.81 -8.43 -8.41
CA GLN A 92 0.64 -9.88 -8.36
C GLN A 92 1.87 -10.64 -8.85
N ARG A 93 2.39 -10.28 -10.03
CA ARG A 93 3.60 -10.93 -10.56
C ARG A 93 4.76 -10.84 -9.57
N ARG A 94 4.93 -9.70 -8.90
CA ARG A 94 5.98 -9.50 -7.89
C ARG A 94 5.74 -10.30 -6.61
N HIS A 95 4.48 -10.46 -6.20
CA HIS A 95 4.12 -11.35 -5.11
C HIS A 95 4.52 -12.79 -5.45
N ASP A 96 4.19 -13.26 -6.65
CA ASP A 96 4.48 -14.62 -7.12
C ASP A 96 6.00 -14.88 -7.21
N THR A 97 6.78 -13.87 -7.62
CA THR A 97 8.26 -13.94 -7.66
C THR A 97 8.93 -13.63 -6.33
N ARG A 98 8.17 -13.52 -5.23
CA ARG A 98 8.66 -13.26 -3.87
C ARG A 98 9.53 -12.01 -3.75
N CYS A 99 9.14 -10.93 -4.41
CA CYS A 99 9.84 -9.63 -4.33
C CYS A 99 9.39 -8.78 -3.14
N GLN A 100 9.01 -9.40 -2.02
CA GLN A 100 8.68 -8.68 -0.79
C GLN A 100 9.93 -8.03 -0.20
N ILE A 101 9.78 -6.81 0.33
CA ILE A 101 10.79 -6.13 1.13
C ILE A 101 10.25 -6.07 2.55
N ASP A 102 11.00 -6.66 3.48
CA ASP A 102 10.71 -6.56 4.91
C ASP A 102 11.02 -5.13 5.39
N ASP A 103 10.25 -4.65 6.37
CA ASP A 103 10.41 -3.37 7.06
C ASP A 103 10.29 -2.06 6.20
N ASP A 104 10.28 -2.12 4.86
CA ASP A 104 10.18 -0.93 3.97
C ASP A 104 8.91 -0.09 4.21
N LEU A 105 7.79 -0.71 4.63
CA LEU A 105 6.58 0.03 4.98
C LEU A 105 6.78 0.93 6.19
N GLU A 106 7.50 0.44 7.19
CA GLU A 106 7.79 1.19 8.41
C GLU A 106 8.88 2.25 8.14
N GLU A 107 9.94 1.87 7.42
CA GLU A 107 11.01 2.80 7.03
C GLU A 107 10.47 4.03 6.26
N ARG A 108 9.51 3.81 5.34
CA ARG A 108 8.84 4.92 4.63
C ARG A 108 8.11 5.87 5.57
N LEU A 109 7.45 5.36 6.62
CA LEU A 109 6.76 6.22 7.59
C LEU A 109 7.75 7.03 8.42
N GLN A 110 8.88 6.43 8.80
CA GLN A 110 9.94 7.11 9.54
C GLN A 110 10.53 8.30 8.77
N GLN A 111 10.67 8.20 7.44
CA GLN A 111 11.16 9.30 6.59
C GLN A 111 10.29 10.56 6.66
N PHE A 112 8.99 10.43 6.95
CA PHE A 112 8.06 11.56 7.03
C PHE A 112 7.76 11.99 8.47
N SER A 113 8.39 11.37 9.46
CA SER A 113 8.15 11.64 10.88
C SER A 113 9.17 12.60 11.51
N ILE A 114 10.03 13.21 10.67
CA ILE A 114 11.08 14.17 11.05
C ILE A 114 10.56 15.60 10.93
#